data_AF-A0A4Q7X415-F1
#
_entry.id   AF-A0A4Q7X415-F1
#
_cell.length_a   1.000
_cell.length_b   1.000
_cell.length_c   1.000
_cell.angle_alpha   90.00
_cell.angle_beta   90.00
_cell.angle_gamma   90.00
#
_symmetry.space_group_name_H-M   'P 1'
#
loop_
_entity.id
_entity.type
_entity.pdbx_description
1 polymer ?
#
loop_
_entity_poly.entity_id
_entity_poly.type
_entity_poly.pdbx_seq_one_letter_code
_entity_poly.pdbx_strand_id
1 'polypeptide(L)'
;MSAKSWWSRWSRTDSRLLEAALGLAALLAGVFEVLLPALGVVGLTEPVDTREVETDTATLMPGEVAQAAAGQGVTLTGLREADLVFTDPDLGERLLLALPQIIGGLFLLLILALLFQLARTLRDGDVFVPRNARRLSVVGLVVLAQAVLAPALSALTTEMLVGGTPTGDRIPFSAAFSGGYVLLALLILALGEVFRRGTKLRADVEGLV
;
A
#
# COMPACT_ATOMS: atom_id res chain seq x y z
N MET A 1 -25.55 31.74 16.59
CA MET A 1 -24.14 31.30 16.49
C MET A 1 -23.86 30.96 15.03
N SER A 2 -23.06 31.78 14.33
CA SER A 2 -22.77 31.59 12.90
C SER A 2 -21.79 30.44 12.71
N ALA A 3 -22.22 29.37 12.04
CA ALA A 3 -21.34 28.32 11.57
C ALA A 3 -20.46 28.90 10.44
N LYS A 4 -19.27 29.41 10.79
CA LYS A 4 -18.23 29.75 9.81
C LYS A 4 -17.96 28.51 8.97
N SER A 5 -18.48 28.49 7.73
CA SER A 5 -18.36 27.36 6.83
C SER A 5 -16.88 27.06 6.58
N TRP A 6 -16.48 25.81 6.87
CA TRP A 6 -15.12 25.31 6.71
C TRP A 6 -14.57 25.54 5.28
N TRP A 7 -15.45 25.54 4.29
CA TRP A 7 -15.18 25.83 2.88
C TRP A 7 -14.66 27.26 2.60
N SER A 8 -14.99 28.25 3.43
CA SER A 8 -14.56 29.65 3.21
C SER A 8 -13.07 29.91 3.50
N ARG A 9 -12.38 28.93 4.11
CA ARG A 9 -10.98 29.08 4.52
C ARG A 9 -9.98 28.43 3.56
N TRP A 10 -10.43 27.69 2.55
CA TRP A 10 -9.53 27.06 1.57
C TRP A 10 -8.93 28.12 0.65
N SER A 11 -7.67 28.46 0.92
CA SER A 11 -6.93 29.50 0.23
C SER A 11 -6.08 28.94 -0.91
N ARG A 12 -5.61 29.82 -1.80
CA ARG A 12 -4.59 29.47 -2.80
C ARG A 12 -3.31 28.91 -2.17
N THR A 13 -3.04 29.29 -0.92
CA THR A 13 -1.88 28.82 -0.14
C THR A 13 -2.05 27.37 0.27
N ASP A 14 -3.24 26.96 0.72
CA ASP A 14 -3.54 25.57 1.10
C ASP A 14 -3.42 24.62 -0.09
N SER A 15 -3.85 25.08 -1.26
CA SER A 15 -3.71 24.30 -2.51
C SER A 15 -2.24 24.09 -2.89
N ARG A 16 -1.40 25.11 -2.75
CA ARG A 16 0.04 25.01 -3.01
C ARG A 16 0.75 24.11 -2.00
N LEU A 17 0.35 24.17 -0.73
CA LEU A 17 0.87 23.28 0.31
C LEU A 17 0.50 21.82 0.03
N LEU A 18 -0.74 21.55 -0.39
CA LEU A 18 -1.16 20.21 -0.80
C LEU A 18 -0.37 19.70 -2.01
N GLU A 19 -0.20 20.52 -3.05
CA GLU A 19 0.61 20.17 -4.21
C GLU A 19 2.07 19.88 -3.82
N ALA A 20 2.67 20.73 -2.98
CA ALA A 20 4.04 20.54 -2.50
C ALA A 20 4.18 19.27 -1.66
N ALA A 21 3.22 19.00 -0.76
CA ALA A 21 3.20 17.79 0.06
C ALA A 21 3.06 16.52 -0.79
N LEU A 22 2.16 16.52 -1.78
CA LEU A 22 2.00 15.40 -2.71
C LEU A 22 3.23 15.19 -3.60
N GLY A 23 3.86 16.28 -4.06
CA GLY A 23 5.11 16.22 -4.82
C GLY A 23 6.27 15.67 -3.99
N LEU A 24 6.41 16.11 -2.74
CA LEU A 24 7.40 15.59 -1.80
C LEU A 24 7.15 14.12 -1.48
N ALA A 25 5.89 13.73 -1.23
CA ALA A 25 5.53 12.33 -0.99
C ALA A 25 5.87 11.45 -2.21
N ALA A 26 5.62 11.94 -3.43
CA ALA A 26 5.97 11.21 -4.65
C ALA A 26 7.49 11.10 -4.84
N LEU A 27 8.25 12.15 -4.52
CA LEU A 27 9.71 12.11 -4.53
C LEU A 27 10.24 11.08 -3.54
N LEU A 28 9.76 11.12 -2.29
CA LEU A 28 10.18 10.20 -1.24
C LEU A 28 9.80 8.75 -1.60
N ALA A 29 8.56 8.50 -2.02
CA ALA A 29 8.14 7.18 -2.47
C ALA A 29 8.99 6.69 -3.66
N GLY A 30 9.27 7.55 -4.64
CA GLY A 30 10.10 7.18 -5.78
C GLY A 30 11.53 6.85 -5.42
N VAL A 31 12.11 7.57 -4.45
CA VAL A 31 13.47 7.29 -3.97
C VAL A 31 13.51 6.02 -3.13
N PHE A 32 12.68 5.94 -2.09
CA PHE A 32 12.77 4.88 -1.09
C PHE A 32 12.09 3.57 -1.48
N GLU A 33 10.97 3.62 -2.21
CA GLU A 33 10.22 2.41 -2.56
C GLU A 33 10.59 1.84 -3.93
N VAL A 34 11.29 2.61 -4.78
CA VAL A 34 11.58 2.19 -6.16
C VAL A 34 13.06 2.30 -6.47
N LEU A 35 13.66 3.48 -6.35
CA LEU A 35 15.04 3.71 -6.78
C LEU A 35 16.04 2.95 -5.91
N LEU A 36 15.98 3.09 -4.58
CA LEU A 36 16.92 2.42 -3.68
C LEU A 36 16.83 0.89 -3.78
N PRO A 37 15.65 0.24 -3.75
CA PRO A 37 15.55 -1.20 -3.98
C PRO A 37 16.09 -1.63 -5.34
N ALA A 38 15.80 -0.88 -6.41
CA ALA A 38 16.30 -1.18 -7.75
C ALA A 38 17.84 -1.09 -7.84
N LEU A 39 18.45 -0.12 -7.15
CA LEU A 39 19.91 -0.02 -7.03
C LEU A 39 20.49 -1.18 -6.22
N GLY A 40 19.78 -1.64 -5.19
CA GLY A 40 20.14 -2.82 -4.38
C GLY A 40 20.18 -4.10 -5.22
N VAL A 41 19.25 -4.27 -6.16
CA VAL A 41 19.24 -5.42 -7.10
C VAL A 41 20.54 -5.49 -7.92
N VAL A 42 21.06 -4.34 -8.36
CA VAL A 42 22.29 -4.28 -9.18
C VAL A 42 23.56 -4.23 -8.31
N GLY A 43 23.42 -4.22 -6.99
CA GLY A 43 24.55 -4.16 -6.05
C GLY A 43 25.20 -2.78 -5.94
N LEU A 44 24.48 -1.71 -6.30
CA LEU A 44 24.96 -0.32 -6.17
C LEU A 44 24.69 0.26 -4.77
N THR A 45 23.79 -0.36 -4.01
CA THR A 45 23.47 -0.05 -2.60
C THR A 45 23.34 -1.35 -1.81
N GLU A 46 23.23 -1.25 -0.47
CA GLU A 46 22.92 -2.40 0.38
C GLU A 46 21.62 -3.07 -0.12
N PRO A 47 21.66 -4.36 -0.52
CA PRO A 47 20.48 -5.06 -1.00
C PRO A 47 19.55 -5.40 0.16
N VAL A 48 18.27 -5.58 -0.14
CA VAL A 48 17.35 -6.26 0.78
C VAL A 48 17.79 -7.70 0.88
N ASP A 49 18.18 -8.13 2.07
CA ASP A 49 18.70 -9.46 2.39
C ASP A 49 17.81 -10.23 3.38
N THR A 50 16.81 -9.55 3.93
CA THR A 50 15.86 -10.10 4.90
C THR A 50 14.43 -10.07 4.40
N ARG A 51 13.67 -11.13 4.70
CA ARG A 51 12.22 -11.19 4.49
C ARG A 51 11.54 -11.91 5.64
N GLU A 52 10.60 -11.24 6.28
CA GLU A 52 9.71 -11.83 7.27
C GLU A 52 8.71 -12.79 6.62
N VAL A 53 8.57 -13.99 7.18
CA VAL A 53 7.67 -15.04 6.72
C VAL A 53 6.95 -15.71 7.90
N GLU A 54 5.76 -16.26 7.63
CA GLU A 54 5.04 -17.08 8.60
C GLU A 54 5.47 -18.56 8.46
N THR A 55 5.69 -19.25 9.58
CA THR A 55 6.08 -20.66 9.63
C THR A 55 4.93 -21.55 10.09
N ASP A 56 4.88 -22.78 9.57
CA ASP A 56 3.84 -23.76 9.96
C ASP A 56 3.92 -24.15 11.44
N THR A 57 5.13 -24.11 12.01
CA THR A 57 5.37 -24.46 13.41
C THR A 57 5.59 -23.20 14.21
N ALA A 58 4.83 -23.03 15.31
CA ALA A 58 5.07 -21.96 16.26
C ALA A 58 6.41 -22.20 16.98
N THR A 59 7.15 -21.12 17.21
CA THR A 59 8.39 -21.15 18.01
C THR A 59 8.07 -21.75 19.38
N LEU A 60 8.77 -22.83 19.75
CA LEU A 60 8.56 -23.48 21.03
C LEU A 60 8.97 -22.54 22.17
N MET A 61 7.99 -22.15 23.00
CA MET A 61 8.27 -21.42 24.23
C MET A 61 9.04 -22.33 25.20
N PRO A 62 10.02 -21.80 25.97
CA PRO A 62 10.67 -22.57 27.02
C PRO A 62 9.61 -23.19 27.95
N GLY A 63 9.73 -24.49 28.21
CA GLY A 63 8.68 -25.27 28.89
C GLY A 63 8.30 -24.73 30.27
N GLU A 64 9.24 -24.10 30.97
CA GLU A 64 9.02 -23.45 32.27
C GLU A 64 8.04 -22.27 32.17
N VAL A 65 8.14 -21.46 31.12
CA VAL A 65 7.30 -20.28 30.89
C VAL A 65 5.88 -20.71 30.51
N ALA A 66 5.76 -21.73 29.65
CA ALA A 66 4.47 -22.29 29.25
C ALA A 66 3.74 -22.94 30.44
N GLN A 67 4.46 -23.66 31.30
CA GLN A 67 3.89 -24.29 32.51
C GLN A 67 3.48 -23.26 33.57
N ALA A 68 4.29 -22.21 33.76
CA ALA A 68 3.94 -21.12 34.68
C ALA A 68 2.66 -20.39 34.27
N ALA A 69 2.49 -20.10 32.97
CA ALA A 69 1.25 -19.51 32.45
C ALA A 69 0.05 -20.45 32.58
N ALA A 70 0.23 -21.74 32.29
CA ALA A 70 -0.83 -22.74 32.46
C ALA A 70 -1.28 -22.86 33.92
N GLY A 71 -0.36 -22.76 34.88
CA GLY A 71 -0.66 -22.72 36.32
C GLY A 71 -1.47 -21.49 36.75
N GLN A 72 -1.52 -20.44 35.91
CA GLN A 72 -2.30 -19.22 36.11
C GLN A 72 -3.58 -19.19 35.25
N GLY A 73 -3.92 -20.29 34.57
CA GLY A 73 -5.09 -20.37 33.69
C GLY A 73 -4.93 -19.60 32.38
N VAL A 74 -3.70 -19.26 31.98
CA VAL A 74 -3.37 -18.55 30.74
C VAL A 74 -2.64 -19.50 29.79
N THR A 75 -2.97 -19.47 28.50
CA THR A 75 -2.23 -20.21 27.46
C THR A 75 -1.30 -19.25 26.72
N LEU A 76 -0.01 -19.60 26.67
CA LEU A 76 0.98 -18.88 25.86
C LEU A 76 1.23 -19.67 24.56
N THR A 77 0.94 -19.03 23.43
CA THR A 77 1.22 -19.58 22.10
C THR A 77 2.47 -18.91 21.54
N GLY A 78 3.39 -19.71 20.99
CA GLY A 78 4.59 -19.19 20.34
C GLY A 78 4.29 -18.35 19.10
N LEU A 79 5.23 -17.47 18.73
CA LEU A 79 5.17 -16.70 17.48
C LEU A 79 5.44 -17.64 16.30
N ARG A 80 4.72 -17.41 15.19
CA ARG A 80 4.90 -18.11 13.91
C ARG A 80 5.69 -17.28 12.91
N GLU A 81 6.45 -16.30 13.38
CA GLU A 81 7.14 -15.32 12.54
C GLU A 81 8.62 -15.68 12.51
N ALA A 82 9.22 -15.66 11.31
CA ALA A 82 10.62 -15.95 11.09
C ALA A 82 11.20 -15.02 10.02
N ASP A 83 12.46 -14.63 10.18
CA ASP A 83 13.21 -13.90 9.16
C ASP A 83 13.99 -14.87 8.27
N LEU A 84 13.70 -14.83 6.97
CA LEU A 84 14.57 -15.38 5.94
C LEU A 84 15.73 -14.42 5.70
N VAL A 85 16.94 -14.84 6.07
CA VAL A 85 18.17 -14.07 5.85
C VAL A 85 19.00 -14.72 4.75
N PHE A 86 19.28 -13.97 3.69
CA PHE A 86 20.08 -14.41 2.55
C PHE A 86 21.50 -13.84 2.70
N THR A 87 22.49 -14.69 2.94
CA THR A 87 23.86 -14.25 3.25
C THR A 87 24.62 -13.70 2.04
N ASP A 88 24.40 -14.28 0.85
CA ASP A 88 24.99 -13.79 -0.40
C ASP A 88 23.99 -14.03 -1.54
N PRO A 89 22.90 -13.22 -1.61
CA PRO A 89 21.85 -13.45 -2.58
C PRO A 89 22.36 -13.18 -4.00
N ASP A 90 22.03 -14.07 -4.93
CA ASP A 90 22.31 -13.85 -6.34
C ASP A 90 21.42 -12.75 -6.94
N LEU A 91 21.61 -12.42 -8.22
CA LEU A 91 20.84 -11.36 -8.87
C LEU A 91 19.33 -11.68 -8.93
N GLY A 92 18.98 -12.95 -9.14
CA GLY A 92 17.60 -13.41 -9.17
C GLY A 92 16.93 -13.30 -7.81
N GLU A 93 17.62 -13.73 -6.75
CA GLU A 93 17.15 -13.64 -5.38
C GLU A 93 16.98 -12.18 -4.94
N ARG A 94 17.95 -11.31 -5.23
CA ARG A 94 17.83 -9.86 -4.97
C ARG A 94 16.63 -9.25 -5.68
N LEU A 95 16.42 -9.65 -6.95
CA LEU A 95 15.26 -9.19 -7.71
C LEU A 95 13.95 -9.66 -7.07
N LEU A 96 13.83 -10.95 -6.71
CA LEU A 96 12.64 -11.50 -6.05
C LEU A 96 12.38 -10.87 -4.68
N LEU A 97 13.43 -10.52 -3.94
CA LEU A 97 13.33 -9.83 -2.66
C LEU A 97 12.81 -8.39 -2.83
N ALA A 98 13.33 -7.65 -3.80
CA ALA A 98 12.95 -6.25 -4.05
C ALA A 98 11.63 -6.08 -4.83
N LEU A 99 11.22 -7.08 -5.62
CA LEU A 99 10.11 -6.96 -6.57
C LEU A 99 8.77 -6.54 -5.92
N PRO A 100 8.32 -7.13 -4.79
CA PRO A 100 7.06 -6.71 -4.17
C PRO A 100 7.09 -5.25 -3.73
N GLN A 101 8.21 -4.79 -3.18
CA GLN A 101 8.38 -3.40 -2.76
C GLN A 101 8.35 -2.45 -3.95
N ILE A 102 9.12 -2.74 -5.00
CA ILE A 102 9.17 -1.91 -6.22
C ILE A 102 7.76 -1.78 -6.85
N ILE A 103 7.04 -2.90 -7.00
CA ILE A 103 5.68 -2.88 -7.56
C ILE A 103 4.72 -2.09 -6.66
N GLY A 104 4.82 -2.26 -5.34
CA GLY A 104 4.05 -1.47 -4.37
C GLY A 104 4.35 0.04 -4.48
N GLY A 105 5.63 0.40 -4.59
CA GLY A 105 6.09 1.77 -4.81
C GLY A 105 5.55 2.38 -6.11
N LEU A 106 5.52 1.62 -7.20
CA LEU A 106 4.96 2.06 -8.47
C LEU A 106 3.44 2.33 -8.38
N PHE A 107 2.69 1.47 -7.68
CA PHE A 107 1.27 1.73 -7.42
C PHE A 107 1.06 2.98 -6.58
N LEU A 108 1.86 3.17 -5.52
CA LEU A 108 1.82 4.36 -4.68
C LEU A 108 2.12 5.63 -5.50
N LEU A 109 3.14 5.60 -6.35
CA LEU A 109 3.46 6.71 -7.26
C LEU A 109 2.31 7.04 -8.21
N LEU A 110 1.65 6.02 -8.76
CA LEU A 110 0.47 6.21 -9.61
C LEU A 110 -0.68 6.87 -8.85
N ILE A 111 -0.95 6.42 -7.62
CA ILE A 111 -1.96 7.03 -6.74
C ILE A 111 -1.60 8.50 -6.46
N LEU A 112 -0.36 8.78 -6.04
CA LEU A 112 0.11 10.13 -5.76
C LEU A 112 0.04 11.04 -6.99
N ALA A 113 0.37 10.53 -8.18
CA ALA A 113 0.24 11.27 -9.43
C ALA A 113 -1.22 11.62 -9.75
N LEU A 114 -2.16 10.70 -9.52
CA LEU A 114 -3.60 10.95 -9.71
C LEU A 114 -4.15 11.95 -8.69
N LEU A 115 -3.73 11.85 -7.43
CA LEU A 115 -4.09 12.80 -6.37
C LEU A 115 -3.49 14.18 -6.63
N PHE A 116 -2.26 14.26 -7.12
CA PHE A 116 -1.63 15.52 -7.49
C PHE A 116 -2.35 16.20 -8.66
N GLN A 117 -2.78 15.42 -9.66
CA GLN A 117 -3.62 15.92 -10.73
C GLN A 117 -4.99 16.41 -10.25
N LEU A 118 -5.55 15.78 -9.21
CA LEU A 118 -6.79 16.21 -8.55
C LEU A 118 -6.57 17.51 -7.76
N ALA A 119 -5.47 17.62 -7.01
CA ALA A 119 -5.11 18.83 -6.27
C ALA A 119 -4.94 20.04 -7.20
N ARG A 120 -4.33 19.84 -8.37
CA ARG A 120 -4.21 20.89 -9.39
C ARG A 120 -5.56 21.39 -9.91
N THR A 121 -6.54 20.51 -10.13
CA THR A 121 -7.86 20.96 -10.59
C THR A 121 -8.67 21.64 -9.48
N LEU A 122 -8.46 21.25 -8.22
CA LEU A 122 -9.03 21.97 -7.06
C LEU A 122 -8.53 23.42 -6.98
N ARG A 123 -7.24 23.65 -7.28
CA ARG A 123 -6.66 24.99 -7.30
C ARG A 123 -7.31 25.91 -8.35
N ASP A 124 -7.75 25.35 -9.47
CA ASP A 124 -8.44 26.08 -10.54
C ASP A 124 -9.91 26.38 -10.18
N GLY A 125 -10.40 25.87 -9.04
CA GLY A 125 -11.70 26.21 -8.45
C GLY A 125 -12.85 25.28 -8.83
N ASP A 126 -12.63 24.28 -9.70
CA ASP A 126 -13.67 23.32 -10.07
C ASP A 126 -13.36 21.90 -9.58
N VAL A 127 -14.05 21.52 -8.51
CA VAL A 127 -13.99 20.20 -7.88
C VAL A 127 -14.74 19.16 -8.71
N PHE A 128 -15.84 19.57 -9.37
CA PHE A 128 -16.86 18.73 -9.98
C PHE A 128 -16.72 18.66 -11.51
N VAL A 129 -15.50 18.52 -11.99
CA VAL A 129 -15.24 18.17 -13.39
C VAL A 129 -15.30 16.64 -13.56
N PRO A 130 -15.93 16.11 -14.63
CA PRO A 130 -16.05 14.67 -14.88
C PRO A 130 -14.70 13.91 -14.85
N ARG A 131 -13.62 14.61 -15.23
CA ARG A 131 -12.25 14.07 -15.18
C ARG A 131 -11.80 13.71 -13.76
N ASN A 132 -12.21 14.47 -12.75
CA ASN A 132 -11.88 14.22 -11.35
C ASN A 132 -12.61 12.98 -10.81
N ALA A 133 -13.87 12.78 -11.19
CA ALA A 133 -14.61 11.55 -10.86
C ALA A 133 -13.89 10.31 -11.42
N ARG A 134 -13.47 10.36 -12.70
CA ARG A 134 -12.70 9.27 -13.33
C ARG A 134 -11.37 9.02 -12.62
N ARG A 135 -10.62 10.08 -12.28
CA ARG A 135 -9.35 9.95 -11.54
C ARG A 135 -9.55 9.25 -10.20
N LEU A 136 -10.58 9.63 -9.46
CA LEU A 136 -10.88 9.04 -8.16
C LEU A 136 -11.30 7.57 -8.27
N SER A 137 -12.09 7.21 -9.28
CA SER A 137 -12.38 5.81 -9.58
C SER A 137 -11.12 5.01 -9.92
N VAL A 138 -10.18 5.59 -10.69
CA VAL A 138 -8.90 4.93 -10.98
C VAL A 138 -8.08 4.75 -9.71
N VAL A 139 -8.02 5.75 -8.81
CA VAL A 139 -7.35 5.59 -7.50
C VAL A 139 -7.97 4.42 -6.73
N GLY A 140 -9.30 4.33 -6.65
CA GLY A 140 -9.97 3.21 -5.98
C GLY A 140 -9.63 1.85 -6.60
N LEU A 141 -9.60 1.76 -7.93
CA LEU A 141 -9.19 0.53 -8.63
C LEU A 141 -7.73 0.17 -8.38
N VAL A 142 -6.83 1.14 -8.37
CA VAL A 142 -5.40 0.91 -8.10
C VAL A 142 -5.20 0.44 -6.67
N VAL A 143 -5.87 1.05 -5.68
CA VAL A 143 -5.83 0.60 -4.28
C VAL A 143 -6.40 -0.81 -4.15
N LEU A 144 -7.50 -1.13 -4.85
CA LEU A 144 -8.06 -2.48 -4.86
C LEU A 144 -7.09 -3.50 -5.46
N ALA A 145 -6.48 -3.17 -6.61
CA ALA A 145 -5.49 -4.01 -7.26
C ALA A 145 -4.29 -4.23 -6.33
N GLN A 146 -3.77 -3.18 -5.69
CA GLN A 146 -2.68 -3.29 -4.74
C GLN A 146 -3.04 -4.18 -3.53
N ALA A 147 -4.25 -4.05 -2.98
CA ALA A 147 -4.70 -4.87 -1.84
C ALA A 147 -4.73 -6.38 -2.13
N VAL A 148 -4.90 -6.76 -3.39
CA VAL A 148 -4.93 -8.16 -3.84
C VAL A 148 -3.56 -8.62 -4.35
N LEU A 149 -2.92 -7.80 -5.19
CA LEU A 149 -1.68 -8.17 -5.86
C LEU A 149 -0.47 -8.13 -4.93
N ALA A 150 -0.42 -7.21 -3.96
CA ALA A 150 0.72 -7.13 -3.04
C ALA A 150 0.93 -8.40 -2.21
N PRO A 151 -0.08 -8.93 -1.47
CA PRO A 151 0.10 -10.17 -0.72
C PRO A 151 0.33 -11.38 -1.64
N ALA A 152 -0.32 -11.43 -2.81
CA ALA A 152 -0.10 -12.51 -3.78
C ALA A 152 1.33 -12.51 -4.35
N LEU A 153 1.86 -11.33 -4.67
CA LEU A 153 3.22 -11.18 -5.19
C LEU A 153 4.26 -11.49 -4.12
N SER A 154 4.02 -11.08 -2.86
CA SER A 154 4.86 -11.46 -1.73
C SER A 154 4.90 -12.99 -1.57
N ALA A 155 3.73 -13.64 -1.50
CA ALA A 155 3.63 -15.09 -1.37
C ALA A 155 4.32 -15.84 -2.53
N LEU A 156 4.10 -15.39 -3.78
CA LEU A 156 4.71 -16.01 -4.96
C LEU A 156 6.23 -15.85 -4.97
N THR A 157 6.74 -14.65 -4.67
CA THR A 157 8.20 -14.43 -4.65
C THR A 157 8.86 -15.19 -3.50
N THR A 158 8.20 -15.32 -2.35
CA THR A 158 8.67 -16.16 -1.25
C THR A 158 8.73 -17.63 -1.65
N GLU A 159 7.68 -18.17 -2.27
CA GLU A 159 7.66 -19.54 -2.79
C GLU A 159 8.81 -19.78 -3.78
N MET A 160 9.08 -18.83 -4.68
CA MET A 160 10.19 -18.93 -5.62
C MET A 160 11.57 -18.85 -4.94
N LEU A 161 11.70 -18.16 -3.81
CA LEU A 161 12.94 -18.07 -3.04
C LEU A 161 13.21 -19.32 -2.21
N VAL A 162 12.17 -19.95 -1.64
CA VAL A 162 12.33 -21.12 -0.77
C VAL A 162 12.15 -22.45 -1.51
N GLY A 163 11.56 -22.41 -2.71
CA GLY A 163 11.30 -23.57 -3.55
C GLY A 163 12.58 -24.33 -3.90
N GLY A 164 12.61 -25.62 -3.55
CA GLY A 164 13.79 -26.47 -3.76
C GLY A 164 14.86 -26.36 -2.66
N THR A 165 14.62 -25.58 -1.60
CA THR A 165 15.46 -25.56 -0.39
C THR A 165 14.88 -26.45 0.72
N PRO A 166 15.70 -26.95 1.67
CA PRO A 166 15.21 -27.69 2.84
C PRO A 166 14.23 -26.88 3.72
N THR A 167 14.25 -25.55 3.57
CA THR A 167 13.37 -24.60 4.26
C THR A 167 11.98 -24.49 3.62
N GLY A 168 11.83 -24.85 2.34
CA GLY A 168 10.56 -24.74 1.62
C GLY A 168 9.42 -25.54 2.26
N ASP A 169 9.72 -26.74 2.76
CA ASP A 169 8.72 -27.60 3.42
C ASP A 169 8.20 -27.04 4.77
N ARG A 170 8.80 -25.96 5.28
CA ARG A 170 8.44 -25.35 6.58
C ARG A 170 7.75 -24.00 6.44
N ILE A 171 7.73 -23.43 5.23
CA ILE A 171 7.20 -22.11 4.94
C ILE A 171 6.02 -22.32 3.99
N PRO A 172 4.79 -22.35 4.51
CA PRO A 172 3.62 -22.56 3.68
C PRO A 172 3.42 -21.37 2.75
N PHE A 173 2.83 -21.63 1.58
CA PHE A 173 2.29 -20.57 0.76
C PHE A 173 1.17 -19.84 1.53
N SER A 174 1.46 -18.63 1.98
CA SER A 174 0.53 -17.80 2.75
C SER A 174 0.45 -16.40 2.14
N ALA A 175 -0.77 -15.97 1.83
CA ALA A 175 -1.07 -14.62 1.38
C ALA A 175 -2.05 -13.98 2.37
N ALA A 176 -1.55 -13.03 3.17
CA ALA A 176 -2.34 -12.33 4.16
C ALA A 176 -3.13 -11.18 3.50
N PHE A 177 -4.44 -11.36 3.32
CA PHE A 177 -5.32 -10.33 2.78
C PHE A 177 -5.91 -9.48 3.90
N SER A 178 -5.72 -8.16 3.83
CA SER A 178 -6.39 -7.23 4.75
C SER A 178 -7.69 -6.71 4.13
N GLY A 179 -8.83 -7.10 4.72
CA GLY A 179 -10.14 -6.60 4.34
C GLY A 179 -10.29 -5.08 4.51
N GLY A 180 -9.47 -4.46 5.37
CA GLY A 180 -9.45 -3.01 5.55
C GLY A 180 -9.04 -2.25 4.29
N TYR A 181 -8.04 -2.73 3.55
CA TYR A 181 -7.62 -2.11 2.29
C TYR A 181 -8.65 -2.29 1.17
N VAL A 182 -9.32 -3.45 1.14
CA VAL A 182 -10.43 -3.69 0.20
C VAL A 182 -11.58 -2.73 0.50
N LEU A 183 -11.97 -2.58 1.77
CA LEU A 183 -13.00 -1.62 2.18
C LEU A 183 -12.60 -0.19 1.81
N LEU A 184 -11.36 0.22 2.08
CA LEU A 184 -10.84 1.53 1.68
C LEU A 184 -10.97 1.76 0.17
N ALA A 185 -10.59 0.77 -0.64
CA ALA A 185 -10.73 0.86 -2.09
C ALA A 185 -12.19 1.04 -2.53
N LEU A 186 -13.12 0.27 -1.94
CA LEU A 186 -14.55 0.39 -2.20
C LEU A 186 -15.10 1.76 -1.79
N LEU A 187 -14.65 2.32 -0.67
CA LEU A 187 -15.04 3.66 -0.23
C LEU A 187 -14.55 4.74 -1.20
N ILE A 188 -13.32 4.62 -1.71
CA ILE A 188 -12.77 5.55 -2.71
C ILE A 188 -13.57 5.43 -4.03
N LEU A 189 -13.91 4.21 -4.46
CA LEU A 189 -14.75 3.97 -5.63
C LEU A 189 -16.15 4.59 -5.47
N ALA A 190 -16.77 4.41 -4.30
CA ALA A 190 -18.04 5.01 -3.96
C ALA A 190 -17.96 6.55 -3.99
N LEU A 191 -16.86 7.14 -3.50
CA LEU A 191 -16.62 8.58 -3.58
C LEU A 191 -16.50 9.04 -5.04
N GLY A 192 -15.80 8.28 -5.90
CA GLY A 192 -15.75 8.55 -7.34
C GLY A 192 -17.13 8.56 -8.01
N GLU A 193 -18.00 7.63 -7.63
CA GLU A 193 -19.37 7.55 -8.11
C GLU A 193 -20.24 8.74 -7.62
N VAL A 194 -20.08 9.15 -6.36
CA VAL A 194 -20.73 10.36 -5.83
C VAL A 194 -20.33 11.59 -6.63
N PHE A 195 -19.04 11.74 -6.93
CA PHE A 195 -18.55 12.84 -7.76
C PHE A 195 -19.16 12.79 -9.16
N ARG A 196 -19.21 11.60 -9.78
CA ARG A 196 -19.82 11.42 -11.11
C ARG A 196 -21.28 11.84 -11.12
N ARG A 197 -22.08 11.41 -10.14
CA ARG A 197 -23.49 11.83 -10.01
C ARG A 197 -23.62 13.32 -9.76
N GLY A 198 -22.77 13.90 -8.91
CA GLY A 198 -22.72 15.34 -8.66
C GLY A 198 -22.44 16.16 -9.93
N THR A 199 -21.50 15.71 -10.77
CA THR A 199 -21.21 16.37 -12.06
C THR A 199 -22.39 16.33 -13.03
N LYS A 200 -23.15 15.22 -13.03
CA LYS A 200 -24.35 15.08 -13.87
C LYS A 200 -25.47 16.01 -13.42
N LEU A 201 -25.76 16.05 -12.12
CA LEU A 201 -26.80 16.93 -11.56
C LEU A 201 -26.50 18.41 -11.81
N ARG A 202 -25.24 18.81 -11.75
CA ARG A 202 -24.83 20.18 -12.09
C ARG A 202 -25.11 20.51 -13.55
N ALA A 203 -24.75 19.63 -14.47
CA ALA A 203 -25.00 19.81 -15.90
C ALA A 203 -26.52 19.89 -16.21
N ASP A 204 -27.33 19.07 -15.54
CA ASP A 204 -28.78 19.06 -15.71
C ASP A 204 -29.43 20.38 -15.22
N VAL A 205 -28.90 21.02 -14.16
CA VAL A 205 -29.40 22.29 -13.63
C VAL A 205 -28.96 23.49 -14.48
N GLU A 206 -27.71 23.50 -14.95
CA GLU A 206 -27.19 24.56 -15.83
C GLU A 206 -27.89 24.57 -17.22
N GLY A 207 -28.46 23.44 -17.65
CA GLY A 207 -29.23 23.33 -18.90
C GLY A 207 -30.70 23.74 -18.82
N LEU A 208 -31.20 24.12 -17.64
CA LEU A 208 -32.59 24.53 -17.40
C LEU A 208 -32.77 26.07 -17.30
N VAL A 209 -31.70 26.84 -17.48
CA VAL A 209 -31.68 28.32 -17.42
C VAL A 209 -31.47 28.91 -18.80
#